data_AF-A0A392SU96-F1
#
_entry.id   AF-A0A392SU96-F1
#
_cell.length_a   1.000
_cell.length_b   1.000
_cell.length_c   1.000
_cell.angle_alpha   90.00
_cell.angle_beta   90.00
_cell.angle_gamma   90.00
#
_symmetry.space_group_name_H-M   'P 1'
#
loop_
_entity.id
_entity.type
_entity.pdbx_description
1 polymer ?
#
loop_
_entity_poly.entity_id
_entity_poly.type
_entity_poly.pdbx_seq_one_letter_code
_entity_poly.pdbx_strand_id
1 'polypeptide(L)' 'PMTSRVVTLWYRSPELLLGATDYDVGVDLWSAGCILAELLAGRPIMPGRTEVEQLHKIFKLCGSPSEEYWKKA' A
#
# COMPACT_ATOMS: atom_id res chain seq x y z
N PRO A 1 0.43 -15.07 17.41
CA PRO A 1 0.58 -13.62 17.18
C PRO A 1 1.59 -13.35 16.05
N MET A 2 1.12 -13.13 14.82
CA MET A 2 1.98 -12.77 13.70
C MET A 2 2.33 -11.28 13.79
N THR A 3 3.61 -10.96 13.69
CA THR A 3 4.13 -9.62 13.99
C THR A 3 3.79 -8.66 12.85
N SER A 4 3.16 -7.52 13.15
CA SER A 4 2.78 -6.44 12.21
C SER A 4 3.96 -5.76 11.46
N ARG A 5 5.19 -6.26 11.65
CA ARG A 5 6.43 -5.73 11.06
C ARG A 5 7.08 -6.65 10.02
N VAL A 6 6.43 -7.72 9.59
CA VAL A 6 6.96 -8.55 8.50
C VAL A 6 6.37 -8.03 7.19
N VAL A 7 7.10 -7.14 6.52
CA VAL A 7 7.01 -6.71 5.10
C VAL A 7 7.64 -5.30 5.01
N THR A 8 8.55 -5.10 4.06
CA THR A 8 9.10 -3.78 3.73
C THR A 8 7.93 -2.83 3.45
N LEU A 9 7.90 -1.68 4.16
CA LEU A 9 6.81 -0.70 4.14
C LEU A 9 6.30 -0.33 2.74
N TRP A 10 7.15 -0.43 1.72
CA TRP A 10 6.92 0.00 0.35
C TRP A 10 5.83 -0.78 -0.39
N TYR A 11 5.54 -2.00 0.06
CA TYR A 11 4.57 -2.89 -0.59
C TYR A 11 3.25 -3.03 0.17
N ARG A 12 3.08 -2.29 1.29
CA ARG A 12 1.84 -2.30 2.06
C ARG A 12 0.75 -1.52 1.34
N SER A 13 -0.46 -2.08 1.36
CA SER A 13 -1.64 -1.45 0.81
C SER A 13 -2.12 -0.27 1.67
N PRO A 14 -2.85 0.69 1.09
CA PRO A 14 -3.34 1.85 1.83
C PRO A 14 -4.23 1.45 3.02
N GLU A 15 -5.11 0.45 2.87
CA GLU A 15 -5.98 -0.05 3.94
C GLU A 15 -5.20 -0.66 5.11
N LEU A 16 -4.10 -1.36 4.83
CA LEU A 16 -3.17 -1.84 5.87
C LEU A 16 -2.52 -0.69 6.63
N LEU A 17 -2.10 0.36 5.93
CA LEU A 17 -1.48 1.55 6.52
C LEU A 17 -2.47 2.38 7.35
N LEU A 18 -3.76 2.24 7.09
CA LEU A 18 -4.85 2.90 7.80
C LEU A 18 -5.39 2.07 8.97
N GLY A 19 -4.85 0.87 9.18
CA GLY A 19 -5.19 0.02 10.32
C GLY A 19 -6.39 -0.89 10.12
N ALA A 20 -6.78 -1.18 8.87
CA ALA A 20 -7.79 -2.21 8.59
C ALA A 20 -7.35 -3.55 9.23
N THR A 21 -8.28 -4.25 9.85
CA THR A 21 -8.05 -5.56 10.48
C THR A 21 -8.60 -6.72 9.65
N ASP A 22 -9.56 -6.41 8.77
CA ASP A 22 -10.12 -7.36 7.81
C ASP A 22 -9.35 -7.24 6.49
N TYR A 23 -8.48 -8.23 6.26
CA TYR A 23 -7.66 -8.29 5.04
C TYR A 23 -8.36 -9.18 4.02
N ASP A 24 -8.51 -8.65 2.80
CA ASP A 24 -9.00 -9.39 1.64
C ASP A 24 -7.87 -9.63 0.63
N VAL A 25 -8.14 -10.41 -0.42
CA VAL A 25 -7.24 -10.70 -1.55
C VAL A 25 -6.66 -9.43 -2.19
N GLY A 26 -7.34 -8.29 -2.05
CA GLY A 26 -6.87 -6.99 -2.51
C GLY A 26 -5.49 -6.58 -1.95
N VAL A 27 -5.19 -6.96 -0.71
CA VAL A 27 -3.90 -6.64 -0.07
C VAL A 27 -2.73 -7.31 -0.79
N ASP A 28 -2.87 -8.59 -1.12
CA ASP A 28 -1.84 -9.35 -1.84
C ASP A 28 -1.68 -8.85 -3.28
N LEU A 29 -2.81 -8.53 -3.94
CA LEU A 29 -2.81 -7.95 -5.28
C LEU A 29 -2.11 -6.59 -5.32
N TRP A 30 -2.26 -5.77 -4.28
CA TRP A 30 -1.55 -4.51 -4.15
C TRP A 30 -0.04 -4.72 -4.09
N SER A 31 0.43 -5.62 -3.21
CA SER A 31 1.85 -5.93 -3.10
C SER A 31 2.42 -6.48 -4.41
N ALA A 32 1.69 -7.40 -5.07
CA ALA A 32 2.08 -7.94 -6.37
C ALA A 32 2.19 -6.84 -7.46
N GLY A 33 1.24 -5.90 -7.49
CA GLY A 33 1.26 -4.75 -8.39
C GLY A 33 2.47 -3.85 -8.15
N CYS A 34 2.82 -3.59 -6.89
CA CYS A 34 4.01 -2.81 -6.54
C CYS A 34 5.31 -3.48 -6.99
N ILE A 35 5.42 -4.81 -6.80
CA ILE A 35 6.58 -5.60 -7.24
C ILE A 35 6.70 -5.58 -8.76
N LEU A 36 5.58 -5.81 -9.48
CA LEU A 36 5.57 -5.77 -10.94
C LEU A 36 6.01 -4.39 -11.46
N ALA A 37 5.50 -3.32 -10.86
CA ALA A 37 5.88 -1.96 -11.23
C ALA A 37 7.36 -1.66 -10.93
N GLU A 38 7.91 -2.17 -9.83
CA GLU A 38 9.33 -2.07 -9.51
C GLU A 38 10.22 -2.84 -10.50
N LEU A 39 9.81 -4.04 -10.90
CA LEU A 39 10.51 -4.82 -11.93
C LEU A 39 10.54 -4.07 -13.28
N LEU A 40 9.45 -3.41 -13.65
CA LEU A 40 9.37 -2.61 -14.88
C LEU A 40 10.19 -1.30 -14.79
N ALA A 41 10.20 -0.66 -13.62
CA ALA A 41 10.90 0.61 -13.42
C ALA A 41 12.40 0.45 -13.10
N GLY A 42 12.84 -0.76 -12.69
CA GLY A 42 14.19 -1.04 -12.20
C GLY A 42 14.53 -0.36 -10.86
N ARG A 43 13.53 0.21 -10.19
CA ARG A 43 13.66 0.90 -8.89
C ARG A 43 12.34 0.92 -8.15
N PRO A 44 12.35 1.04 -6.81
CA PRO A 44 11.14 1.12 -6.00
C PRO A 44 10.25 2.30 -6.43
N ILE A 45 8.96 2.02 -6.65
CA ILE A 45 8.00 3.03 -7.11
C ILE A 45 7.52 3.96 -5.99
N MET A 46 7.43 3.46 -4.76
CA MET A 46 6.91 4.19 -3.60
C MET A 46 7.75 3.89 -2.35
N PRO A 47 9.00 4.38 -2.27
CA PRO A 47 9.87 4.12 -1.12
C PRO A 47 9.60 5.11 0.03
N GLY A 48 8.56 4.89 0.82
CA GLY A 48 8.27 5.64 2.05
C GLY A 48 9.14 5.23 3.22
N ARG A 49 9.49 6.19 4.09
CA ARG A 49 10.26 5.95 5.33
C ARG A 49 9.36 5.81 6.56
N THR A 50 8.16 6.37 6.50
CA THR A 50 7.12 6.27 7.53
C THR A 50 5.79 5.89 6.89
N GLU A 51 4.84 5.36 7.66
CA GLU A 51 3.51 4.97 7.14
C GLU A 51 2.78 6.17 6.53
N VAL A 52 2.90 7.35 7.15
CA VAL A 52 2.36 8.61 6.62
C VAL A 52 3.00 8.99 5.30
N GLU A 53 4.33 8.87 5.18
CA GLU A 53 5.03 9.16 3.92
C GLU A 53 4.64 8.16 2.83
N GLN A 54 4.48 6.89 3.19
CA GLN A 54 4.05 5.84 2.27
C GLN A 54 2.66 6.16 1.72
N LEU A 55 1.70 6.48 2.60
CA LEU A 55 0.34 6.86 2.23
C LEU A 55 0.33 8.08 1.30
N HIS A 56 1.16 9.09 1.59
CA HIS A 56 1.28 10.28 0.76
C HIS A 56 1.82 9.96 -0.64
N LYS A 57 2.81 9.05 -0.77
CA LYS A 57 3.30 8.60 -2.07
C LYS A 57 2.24 7.83 -2.86
N ILE A 58 1.46 6.98 -2.17
CA ILE A 58 0.36 6.24 -2.77
C ILE A 58 -0.65 7.22 -3.39
N PHE A 59 -1.14 8.19 -2.63
CA PHE A 59 -2.11 9.15 -3.15
C PHE A 59 -1.55 10.08 -4.23
N LYS A 60 -0.24 10.38 -4.18
CA LYS A 60 0.41 11.13 -5.25
C LYS A 60 0.50 10.36 -6.56
N LEU A 61 0.63 9.03 -6.51
CA LEU A 61 0.73 8.16 -7.69
C LEU A 61 -0.64 7.75 -8.22
N CYS A 62 -1.52 7.27 -7.35
CA CYS A 62 -2.82 6.70 -7.71
C CYS A 62 -3.95 7.74 -7.72
N GLY A 63 -3.70 8.95 -7.21
CA GLY A 63 -4.72 9.96 -6.94
C GLY A 63 -5.31 9.82 -5.54
N SER A 64 -6.04 10.85 -5.12
CA SER A 64 -6.77 10.83 -3.85
C SER A 64 -7.94 9.85 -3.94
N PRO A 65 -8.13 8.94 -2.95
CA PRO A 65 -9.27 8.05 -2.92
C PRO A 65 -10.59 8.85 -2.91
N SER A 66 -11.54 8.45 -3.74
CA SER A 66 -12.88 9.04 -3.79
C SER A 66 -13.67 8.72 -2.52
N GLU A 67 -14.71 9.50 -2.20
CA GLU A 67 -15.57 9.23 -1.04
C GLU A 67 -16.21 7.82 -1.07
N GLU A 68 -16.45 7.25 -2.25
CA GLU A 68 -16.95 5.88 -2.39
C GLU A 68 -15.94 4.83 -1.98
N TYR A 69 -14.65 5.08 -2.18
CA TYR A 69 -13.57 4.17 -1.75
C TYR A 69 -13.57 4.05 -0.22
N TRP A 70 -13.70 5.19 0.47
CA TRP A 70 -13.72 5.24 1.93
C TRP A 70 -14.95 4.58 2.56
N LYS A 71 -16.09 4.53 1.86
CA LYS A 71 -17.30 3.87 2.35
C LYS A 71 -17.25 2.34 2.31
N LYS A 72 -16.29 1.77 1.59
CA LYS A 72 -16.12 0.32 1.41
C LYS A 72 -14.95 -0.27 2.20
N ALA A 73 -14.11 0.57 2.77
CA ALA A 73 -12.95 0.18 3.58
C ALA A 73 -13.31 0.02 5.07
#